data_AF-A0A6P7JLM7-F1
#
_entry.id   AF-A0A6P7JLM7-F1
#
_cell.length_a   1.000
_cell.length_b   1.000
_cell.length_c   1.000
_cell.angle_alpha   90.00
_cell.angle_beta   90.00
_cell.angle_gamma   90.00
#
_symmetry.space_group_name_H-M   'P 1'
#
loop_
_entity.id
_entity.type
_entity.pdbx_description
1 polymer ?
#
loop_
_entity_poly.entity_id
_entity_poly.type
_entity_poly.pdbx_seq_one_letter_code
_entity_poly.pdbx_strand_id
1 'polypeptide(L)'
;MTNHPAQSNGMQSLRKEHLYKVLVIGDLGVGKTSIIRRYVHQTYSTNYRATIGVDFALKVLNWDSETVRLQLWDIAGQERFGNMTRVYYREAMGAFIVFDVTRPTTFEAVIKWKEDLDSKLMLANGQSIATVLLANKCDQGRELTNNGIKMDQFCKDHGFVGWFETSAKQHKRAAVLLAS
;
A
#
# COMPACT_ATOMS: atom_id res chain seq x y z
N MET A 1 -40.94 -37.29 -29.84
CA MET A 1 -39.53 -36.96 -30.16
C MET A 1 -39.51 -35.47 -30.52
N THR A 2 -39.47 -34.59 -29.52
CA THR A 2 -38.28 -33.92 -28.94
C THR A 2 -37.70 -32.82 -29.86
N ASN A 3 -37.93 -31.54 -29.53
CA ASN A 3 -36.93 -30.71 -28.84
C ASN A 3 -37.42 -29.26 -28.68
N HIS A 4 -37.66 -28.86 -27.43
CA HIS A 4 -37.60 -27.45 -27.03
C HIS A 4 -36.14 -27.09 -26.77
N PRO A 5 -35.63 -25.93 -27.22
CA PRO A 5 -34.33 -25.46 -26.79
C PRO A 5 -34.44 -25.02 -25.32
N ALA A 6 -33.75 -25.76 -24.45
CA ALA A 6 -33.52 -25.32 -23.08
C ALA A 6 -32.68 -24.03 -23.14
N GLN A 7 -33.29 -22.90 -22.80
CA GLN A 7 -32.56 -21.69 -22.47
C GLN A 7 -31.74 -22.00 -21.22
N SER A 8 -30.44 -22.19 -21.39
CA SER A 8 -29.50 -22.18 -20.28
C SER A 8 -29.43 -20.74 -19.76
N ASN A 9 -30.32 -20.40 -18.83
CA ASN A 9 -30.13 -19.27 -17.92
C ASN A 9 -28.94 -19.61 -17.03
N GLY A 10 -27.74 -19.42 -17.59
CA GLY A 10 -26.52 -19.30 -16.81
C GLY A 10 -26.64 -18.02 -16.00
N MET A 11 -27.19 -18.14 -14.79
CA MET A 11 -27.16 -17.08 -13.80
C MET A 11 -25.68 -16.82 -13.50
N GLN A 12 -25.07 -15.88 -14.23
CA GLN A 12 -23.77 -15.33 -13.87
C GLN A 12 -23.95 -14.78 -12.47
N SER A 13 -23.45 -15.47 -11.45
CA SER A 13 -23.45 -14.90 -10.10
C SER A 13 -22.74 -13.57 -10.22
N LEU A 14 -23.43 -12.48 -9.91
CA LEU A 14 -22.84 -11.14 -9.91
C LEU A 14 -21.65 -11.17 -8.96
N ARG A 15 -20.43 -11.31 -9.51
CA ARG A 15 -19.21 -11.26 -8.71
C ARG A 15 -19.17 -9.88 -8.10
N LYS A 16 -19.18 -9.83 -6.77
CA LYS A 16 -19.17 -8.57 -6.05
C LYS A 16 -17.81 -7.91 -6.30
N GLU A 17 -17.84 -6.68 -6.82
CA GLU A 17 -16.63 -5.92 -7.08
C GLU A 17 -16.40 -4.91 -5.96
N HIS A 18 -15.17 -4.91 -5.44
CA HIS A 18 -14.71 -3.98 -4.43
C HIS A 18 -13.60 -3.12 -5.01
N LEU A 19 -13.64 -1.80 -4.79
CA LEU A 19 -12.60 -0.87 -5.24
C LEU A 19 -12.00 -0.20 -4.01
N TYR A 20 -10.71 -0.42 -3.76
CA TYR A 20 -10.00 0.22 -2.66
C TYR A 20 -8.89 1.14 -3.13
N LYS A 21 -8.97 2.41 -2.72
CA LYS A 21 -7.90 3.39 -2.86
C LYS A 21 -6.93 3.26 -1.70
N VAL A 22 -5.67 2.98 -2.01
CA VAL A 22 -4.57 2.82 -1.06
C VAL A 22 -3.44 3.79 -1.40
N LEU A 23 -3.08 4.63 -0.44
CA LEU A 23 -1.95 5.54 -0.57
C LEU A 23 -0.64 4.81 -0.34
N VAL A 24 0.41 5.18 -1.07
CA VAL A 24 1.78 4.73 -0.79
C VAL A 24 2.63 5.98 -0.57
N ILE A 25 2.96 6.24 0.69
CA ILE A 25 3.63 7.47 1.15
C ILE A 25 4.92 7.13 1.93
N GLY A 26 5.76 8.14 2.15
CA GLY A 26 7.10 7.98 2.73
C GLY A 26 8.15 8.77 1.95
N ASP A 27 9.37 8.83 2.48
CA ASP A 27 10.42 9.69 1.96
C ASP A 27 10.88 9.36 0.52
N LEU A 28 11.67 10.27 -0.05
CA LEU A 28 12.31 10.08 -1.33
C LEU A 28 13.25 8.85 -1.30
N GLY A 29 13.20 8.04 -2.36
CA GLY A 29 14.11 6.90 -2.52
C GLY A 29 13.88 5.70 -1.59
N VAL A 30 12.82 5.71 -0.76
CA VAL A 30 12.50 4.56 0.13
C VAL A 30 11.98 3.33 -0.64
N GLY A 31 11.59 3.49 -1.90
CA GLY A 31 11.23 2.39 -2.81
C GLY A 31 9.73 2.16 -3.02
N LYS A 32 8.89 3.17 -2.78
CA LYS A 32 7.42 3.14 -2.99
C LYS A 32 7.04 2.65 -4.39
N THR A 33 7.52 3.34 -5.42
CA THR A 33 7.34 2.99 -6.83
C THR A 33 7.83 1.57 -7.14
N SER A 34 8.96 1.16 -6.56
CA SER A 34 9.52 -0.18 -6.78
C SER A 34 8.64 -1.28 -6.17
N ILE A 35 8.06 -1.05 -4.98
CA ILE A 35 7.11 -1.97 -4.36
C ILE A 35 5.86 -2.11 -5.25
N ILE A 36 5.29 -0.98 -5.69
CA ILE A 36 4.10 -0.98 -6.55
C ILE A 36 4.37 -1.71 -7.86
N ARG A 37 5.45 -1.37 -8.56
CA ARG A 37 5.84 -2.03 -9.81
C ARG A 37 6.07 -3.52 -9.61
N ARG A 38 6.70 -3.91 -8.50
CA ARG A 38 6.92 -5.32 -8.19
C ARG A 38 5.60 -6.05 -7.96
N TYR A 39 4.66 -5.44 -7.25
CA TYR A 39 3.39 -6.09 -6.92
C TYR A 39 2.44 -6.18 -8.13
N VAL A 40 2.42 -5.13 -8.95
CA VAL A 40 1.52 -5.04 -10.11
C VAL A 40 2.10 -5.75 -11.32
N HIS A 41 3.34 -5.46 -11.69
CA HIS A 41 3.96 -5.91 -12.94
C HIS A 41 4.97 -7.04 -12.77
N GLN A 42 5.27 -7.46 -11.53
CA GLN A 42 6.32 -8.44 -11.24
C GLN A 42 7.71 -8.01 -11.74
N THR A 43 7.94 -6.73 -11.98
CA THR A 43 9.23 -6.18 -12.45
C THR A 43 9.95 -5.38 -11.37
N TYR A 44 11.26 -5.27 -11.51
CA TYR A 44 12.11 -4.41 -10.67
C TYR A 44 13.20 -3.79 -11.54
N SER A 45 13.53 -2.53 -11.25
CA SER A 45 14.64 -1.83 -11.88
C SER A 45 15.48 -1.16 -10.81
N THR A 46 16.79 -1.24 -10.98
CA THR A 46 17.78 -0.50 -10.18
C THR A 46 17.86 0.98 -10.58
N ASN A 47 17.33 1.33 -11.76
CA ASN A 47 17.36 2.70 -12.26
C ASN A 47 16.35 3.54 -11.48
N TYR A 48 16.85 4.32 -10.54
CA TYR A 48 16.04 5.24 -9.78
C TYR A 48 15.53 6.37 -10.68
N ARG A 49 14.21 6.58 -10.67
CA ARG A 49 13.54 7.75 -11.23
C ARG A 49 12.60 8.28 -10.16
N ALA A 50 12.78 9.54 -9.76
CA ALA A 50 11.90 10.17 -8.80
C ALA A 50 10.49 10.30 -9.39
N THR A 51 9.47 9.93 -8.62
CA THR A 51 8.08 10.24 -8.95
C THR A 51 7.90 11.76 -8.91
N ILE A 52 7.22 12.31 -9.91
CA ILE A 52 6.85 13.73 -9.96
C ILE A 52 5.36 13.83 -9.64
N GLY A 53 5.02 14.49 -8.53
CA GLY A 53 3.64 14.57 -8.05
C GLY A 53 3.10 13.21 -7.60
N VAL A 54 2.30 12.56 -8.45
CA VAL A 54 1.60 11.31 -8.15
C VAL A 54 1.59 10.37 -9.37
N ASP A 55 1.74 9.08 -9.13
CA ASP A 55 1.52 8.03 -10.13
C ASP A 55 0.46 7.03 -9.63
N PHE A 56 -0.15 6.30 -10.55
CA PHE A 56 -1.25 5.40 -10.29
C PHE A 56 -0.98 4.01 -10.86
N ALA A 57 -1.28 2.97 -10.07
CA ALA A 57 -1.31 1.60 -10.56
C ALA A 57 -2.56 0.86 -10.06
N LEU A 58 -3.11 -0.01 -10.91
CA LEU A 58 -4.24 -0.87 -10.57
C LEU A 58 -3.78 -2.32 -10.39
N LYS A 59 -4.07 -2.93 -9.24
CA LYS A 59 -3.97 -4.38 -9.04
C LYS A 59 -5.36 -4.98 -8.93
N VAL A 60 -5.65 -5.99 -9.76
CA VAL A 60 -6.87 -6.80 -9.63
C VAL A 60 -6.53 -8.11 -8.92
N LEU A 61 -7.27 -8.43 -7.87
CA LEU A 61 -7.22 -9.69 -7.13
C LEU A 61 -8.57 -10.38 -7.26
N ASN A 62 -8.55 -11.67 -7.53
CA ASN A 62 -9.74 -12.51 -7.44
C ASN A 62 -9.69 -13.23 -6.10
N TRP A 63 -10.63 -12.91 -5.21
CA TRP A 63 -10.73 -13.48 -3.87
C TRP A 63 -12.06 -14.21 -3.73
N ASP A 64 -12.03 -15.54 -3.68
CA ASP A 64 -13.23 -16.38 -3.68
C ASP A 64 -14.19 -16.01 -4.84
N SER A 65 -15.41 -15.55 -4.51
CA SER A 65 -16.42 -15.08 -5.46
C SER A 65 -16.40 -13.56 -5.71
N GLU A 66 -15.44 -12.85 -5.15
CA GLU A 66 -15.30 -11.40 -5.20
C GLU A 66 -14.09 -10.96 -6.04
N THR A 67 -14.21 -9.78 -6.64
CA THR A 67 -13.11 -9.13 -7.37
C THR A 67 -12.69 -7.89 -6.59
N VAL A 68 -11.45 -7.86 -6.10
CA VAL A 68 -10.89 -6.70 -5.40
C VAL A 68 -9.97 -5.93 -6.35
N ARG A 69 -10.31 -4.67 -6.60
CA ARG A 69 -9.55 -3.72 -7.40
C ARG A 69 -8.84 -2.74 -6.48
N LEU A 70 -7.51 -2.75 -6.49
CA LEU A 70 -6.68 -1.90 -5.64
C LEU A 70 -6.08 -0.79 -6.47
N GLN A 71 -6.47 0.42 -6.16
CA GLN A 71 -5.90 1.63 -6.69
C GLN A 71 -4.73 2.05 -5.80
N LEU A 72 -3.50 1.81 -6.27
CA LEU A 72 -2.27 2.18 -5.58
C LEU A 72 -1.84 3.57 -6.04
N TRP A 73 -1.85 4.53 -5.13
CA TRP A 73 -1.48 5.92 -5.38
C TRP A 73 -0.06 6.16 -4.86
N ASP A 74 0.93 6.17 -5.78
CA ASP A 74 2.33 6.44 -5.48
C ASP A 74 2.53 7.96 -5.34
N ILE A 75 2.68 8.44 -4.10
CA ILE A 75 2.87 9.87 -3.85
C ILE A 75 4.36 10.17 -3.79
N ALA A 76 4.83 11.17 -4.53
CA ALA A 76 6.23 11.56 -4.48
C ALA A 76 6.65 11.96 -3.05
N GLY A 77 7.85 11.55 -2.62
CA GLY A 77 8.28 11.75 -1.23
C GLY A 77 8.49 13.21 -0.83
N GLN A 78 8.60 14.10 -1.82
CA GLN A 78 8.74 15.54 -1.63
C GLN A 78 7.38 16.27 -1.51
N GLU A 79 6.27 15.59 -1.82
CA GLU A 79 4.91 16.17 -1.80
C GLU A 79 4.28 16.21 -0.41
N ARG A 80 4.99 15.81 0.65
CA ARG A 80 4.45 15.81 2.02
C ARG A 80 3.82 17.15 2.42
N PHE A 81 4.49 18.24 2.04
CA PHE A 81 4.08 19.62 2.33
C PHE A 81 3.43 20.32 1.13
N GLY A 82 3.13 19.57 0.07
CA GLY A 82 2.51 20.13 -1.13
C GLY A 82 1.07 20.57 -0.89
N ASN A 83 0.63 21.62 -1.59
CA ASN A 83 -0.77 22.05 -1.52
C ASN A 83 -1.74 20.98 -2.04
N MET A 84 -1.26 20.08 -2.89
CA MET A 84 -2.06 19.03 -3.53
C MET A 84 -2.24 17.78 -2.67
N THR A 85 -1.52 17.61 -1.56
CA THR A 85 -1.57 16.37 -0.76
C THR A 85 -2.99 16.04 -0.29
N ARG A 86 -3.79 17.04 0.10
CA ARG A 86 -5.20 16.84 0.49
C ARG A 86 -6.05 16.27 -0.64
N VAL A 87 -5.76 16.67 -1.89
CA VAL A 87 -6.46 16.16 -3.08
C VAL A 87 -6.09 14.69 -3.31
N TYR A 88 -4.80 14.35 -3.19
CA TYR A 88 -4.34 12.97 -3.36
C TYR A 88 -4.90 12.03 -2.29
N TYR A 89 -5.00 12.49 -1.04
CA TYR A 89 -5.45 11.65 0.09
C TYR A 89 -6.95 11.40 0.11
N ARG A 90 -7.76 12.30 -0.46
CA ARG A 90 -9.22 12.21 -0.45
C ARG A 90 -9.71 10.81 -0.84
N GLU A 91 -10.65 10.27 -0.05
CA GLU A 91 -11.31 8.97 -0.26
C GLU A 91 -10.38 7.74 -0.21
N ALA A 92 -9.12 7.89 0.24
CA ALA A 92 -8.32 6.71 0.52
C ALA A 92 -8.93 5.90 1.68
N MET A 93 -8.94 4.58 1.52
CA MET A 93 -9.43 3.65 2.55
C MET A 93 -8.30 2.99 3.33
N GLY A 94 -7.07 3.06 2.81
CA GLY A 94 -5.88 2.58 3.51
C GLY A 94 -4.62 3.27 3.03
N ALA A 95 -3.53 3.06 3.77
CA ALA A 95 -2.23 3.60 3.43
C ALA A 95 -1.09 2.64 3.77
N PHE A 96 -0.06 2.65 2.93
CA PHE A 96 1.26 2.14 3.24
C PHE A 96 2.20 3.31 3.50
N ILE A 97 2.81 3.35 4.68
CA ILE A 97 3.93 4.25 4.95
C ILE A 97 5.22 3.44 4.82
N VAL A 98 6.08 3.85 3.91
CA VAL A 98 7.29 3.10 3.54
C VAL A 98 8.53 3.82 4.06
N PHE A 99 9.40 3.08 4.73
CA PHE A 99 10.75 3.54 5.06
C PHE A 99 11.81 2.58 4.53
N ASP A 100 13.04 3.05 4.51
CA ASP A 100 14.21 2.31 4.05
C ASP A 100 15.01 1.82 5.27
N VAL A 101 15.12 0.51 5.44
CA VAL A 101 15.83 -0.07 6.60
C VAL A 101 17.30 0.31 6.67
N THR A 102 17.90 0.72 5.54
CA THR A 102 19.31 1.14 5.51
C THR A 102 19.49 2.64 5.81
N ARG A 103 18.39 3.39 6.00
CA ARG A 103 18.41 4.84 6.27
C ARG A 103 17.52 5.19 7.47
N PRO A 104 18.09 5.24 8.69
CA PRO A 104 17.34 5.49 9.94
C PRO A 104 16.49 6.78 9.91
N THR A 105 16.97 7.84 9.27
CA THR A 105 16.24 9.10 9.13
C THR A 105 14.87 8.93 8.43
N THR A 106 14.74 7.93 7.56
CA THR A 106 13.46 7.64 6.89
C THR A 106 12.47 6.93 7.81
N PHE A 107 12.95 6.21 8.83
CA PHE A 107 12.11 5.64 9.89
C PHE A 107 11.64 6.75 10.84
N GLU A 108 12.52 7.67 11.24
CA GLU A 108 12.14 8.85 12.04
C GLU A 108 11.08 9.71 11.35
N ALA A 109 11.10 9.77 10.01
CA ALA A 109 10.10 10.47 9.21
C ALA A 109 8.71 9.79 9.18
N VAL A 110 8.59 8.52 9.60
CA VAL A 110 7.32 7.76 9.54
C VAL A 110 6.22 8.42 10.37
N ILE A 111 6.51 8.84 11.61
CA ILE A 111 5.54 9.50 12.50
C ILE A 111 5.02 10.77 11.84
N LYS A 112 5.96 11.54 11.31
CA LYS A 112 5.76 12.75 10.54
C LYS A 112 4.82 12.53 9.32
N TRP A 113 4.95 11.41 8.61
CA TRP A 113 4.03 11.02 7.54
C TRP A 113 2.66 10.57 8.05
N LYS A 114 2.61 9.89 9.20
CA LYS A 114 1.37 9.43 9.83
C LYS A 114 0.52 10.60 10.31
N GLU A 115 1.13 11.56 11.01
CA GLU A 115 0.48 12.80 11.44
C GLU A 115 -0.06 13.60 10.25
N ASP A 116 0.72 13.68 9.17
CA ASP A 116 0.29 14.36 7.94
C ASP A 116 -0.96 13.70 7.33
N LEU A 117 -0.98 12.36 7.28
CA LEU A 117 -2.13 11.58 6.83
C LEU A 117 -3.36 11.81 7.71
N ASP A 118 -3.22 11.63 9.02
CA ASP A 118 -4.33 11.74 9.98
C ASP A 118 -4.91 13.15 10.03
N SER A 119 -4.08 14.19 9.88
CA SER A 119 -4.54 15.59 9.85
C SER A 119 -5.34 15.96 8.59
N LYS A 120 -5.22 15.15 7.53
CA LYS A 120 -5.81 15.42 6.21
C LYS A 120 -6.95 14.49 5.87
N LEU A 121 -7.01 13.31 6.47
CA LEU A 121 -7.97 12.27 6.12
C LEU A 121 -8.40 11.47 7.35
N MET A 122 -9.69 11.55 7.65
CA MET A 122 -10.38 10.73 8.64
C MET A 122 -11.56 10.04 7.97
N LEU A 123 -11.88 8.83 8.41
CA LEU A 123 -13.08 8.11 8.00
C LEU A 123 -14.33 8.82 8.52
N ALA A 124 -15.48 8.52 7.91
CA ALA A 124 -16.77 9.12 8.28
C ALA A 124 -17.17 8.87 9.74
N ASN A 125 -16.65 7.79 10.34
CA ASN A 125 -16.86 7.45 11.75
C ASN A 125 -15.86 8.15 12.70
N GLY A 126 -15.04 9.08 12.20
CA GLY A 126 -14.07 9.84 12.99
C GLY A 126 -12.80 9.08 13.34
N GLN A 127 -12.53 7.92 12.73
CA GLN A 127 -11.29 7.15 12.92
C GLN A 127 -10.26 7.42 11.81
N SER A 128 -8.97 7.26 12.11
CA SER A 128 -7.91 7.23 11.09
C SER A 128 -8.10 6.06 10.13
N ILE A 129 -7.63 6.21 8.89
CA ILE A 129 -7.64 5.11 7.92
C ILE A 129 -6.65 4.00 8.33
N ALA A 130 -6.93 2.77 7.90
CA ALA A 130 -6.05 1.63 8.16
C ALA A 130 -4.67 1.86 7.53
N THR A 131 -3.63 1.89 8.36
CA THR A 131 -2.28 2.22 7.92
C THR A 131 -1.29 1.12 8.29
N VAL A 132 -0.56 0.61 7.30
CA VAL A 132 0.47 -0.43 7.46
C VAL A 132 1.85 0.17 7.24
N LEU A 133 2.80 -0.18 8.11
CA LEU A 133 4.19 0.25 8.02
C LEU A 133 5.04 -0.74 7.20
N LEU A 134 5.73 -0.28 6.17
CA LEU A 134 6.60 -1.10 5.33
C LEU A 134 8.08 -0.77 5.56
N ALA A 135 8.79 -1.73 6.13
CA ALA A 135 10.24 -1.71 6.30
C ALA A 135 10.90 -2.27 5.03
N ASN A 136 11.14 -1.40 4.04
CA ASN A 136 11.62 -1.81 2.73
C ASN A 136 13.14 -1.93 2.66
N LYS A 137 13.63 -2.65 1.65
CA LYS A 137 15.04 -2.98 1.39
C LYS A 137 15.66 -3.89 2.46
N CYS A 138 14.85 -4.72 3.12
CA CYS A 138 15.32 -5.73 4.09
C CYS A 138 16.29 -6.78 3.53
N ASP A 139 16.54 -6.76 2.21
CA ASP A 139 17.62 -7.50 1.54
C ASP A 139 19.01 -6.91 1.79
N GLN A 140 19.10 -5.68 2.30
CA GLN A 140 20.34 -4.93 2.47
C GLN A 140 20.77 -4.76 3.94
N GLY A 141 19.92 -5.18 4.88
CA GLY A 141 20.13 -5.02 6.32
C GLY A 141 18.81 -5.20 7.07
N ARG A 142 18.89 -5.48 8.37
CA ARG A 142 17.72 -5.69 9.25
C ARG A 142 17.90 -5.11 10.65
N GLU A 143 18.94 -4.32 10.87
CA GLU A 143 19.31 -3.80 12.17
C GLU A 143 18.15 -3.06 12.85
N LEU A 144 17.38 -2.28 12.07
CA LEU A 144 16.20 -1.55 12.54
C LEU A 144 14.99 -2.45 12.84
N THR A 145 14.90 -3.63 12.20
CA THR A 145 13.75 -4.54 12.29
C THR A 145 14.03 -5.81 13.11
N ASN A 146 15.26 -5.99 13.59
CA ASN A 146 15.70 -7.17 14.35
C ASN A 146 14.93 -7.37 15.66
N ASN A 147 14.29 -6.33 16.19
CA ASN A 147 13.44 -6.42 17.36
C ASN A 147 11.97 -6.23 16.99
N GLY A 148 11.32 -7.33 16.59
CA GLY A 148 9.91 -7.30 16.19
C GLY A 148 8.97 -6.80 17.30
N ILE A 149 9.28 -7.07 18.57
CA ILE A 149 8.49 -6.59 19.72
C ILE A 149 8.48 -5.06 19.77
N LYS A 150 9.64 -4.42 19.55
CA LYS A 150 9.72 -2.95 19.49
C LYS A 150 8.93 -2.38 18.31
N MET A 151 8.95 -3.05 17.16
CA MET A 151 8.17 -2.63 15.99
C MET A 151 6.66 -2.77 16.23
N ASP A 152 6.23 -3.87 16.87
CA ASP A 152 4.83 -4.07 17.23
C ASP A 152 4.36 -3.01 18.22
N GLN A 153 5.19 -2.65 19.20
CA GLN A 153 4.91 -1.59 20.15
C GLN A 153 4.84 -0.23 19.45
N PHE A 154 5.81 0.09 18.58
CA PHE A 154 5.78 1.30 17.76
C PHE A 154 4.51 1.41 16.93
N CYS A 155 4.07 0.31 16.31
CA CYS A 155 2.83 0.28 15.56
C CYS A 155 1.61 0.60 16.43
N LYS A 156 1.51 0.00 17.62
CA LYS A 156 0.43 0.28 18.57
C LYS A 156 0.43 1.74 19.03
N ASP A 157 1.59 2.27 19.41
CA ASP A 157 1.73 3.62 19.94
C ASP A 157 1.39 4.71 18.92
N HIS A 158 1.60 4.43 17.63
CA HIS A 158 1.40 5.39 16.53
C HIS A 158 0.22 5.04 15.60
N GLY A 159 -0.65 4.10 15.99
CA GLY A 159 -1.89 3.80 15.27
C GLY A 159 -1.69 3.14 13.91
N PHE A 160 -0.68 2.29 13.77
CA PHE A 160 -0.52 1.37 12.64
C PHE A 160 -1.20 0.04 12.94
N VAL A 161 -1.85 -0.56 11.94
CA VAL A 161 -2.50 -1.87 12.10
C VAL A 161 -1.48 -3.03 12.11
N GLY A 162 -0.26 -2.77 11.64
CA GLY A 162 0.84 -3.72 11.63
C GLY A 162 2.01 -3.22 10.77
N TRP A 163 3.05 -4.04 10.71
CA TRP A 163 4.23 -3.77 9.90
C TRP A 163 4.75 -5.01 9.17
N PHE A 164 5.44 -4.79 8.06
CA PHE A 164 6.06 -5.85 7.29
C PHE A 164 7.44 -5.45 6.77
N GLU A 165 8.39 -6.37 6.87
CA GLU A 165 9.60 -6.32 6.05
C GLU A 165 9.28 -6.60 4.59
N THR A 166 9.77 -5.74 3.69
CA THR A 166 9.57 -5.88 2.25
C THR A 166 10.88 -5.75 1.49
N SER A 167 10.96 -6.44 0.35
CA SER A 167 12.03 -6.22 -0.63
C SER A 167 11.44 -6.29 -2.03
N ALA A 168 11.37 -5.13 -2.69
CA ALA A 168 11.03 -5.08 -4.11
C ALA A 168 12.05 -5.84 -4.98
N LYS A 169 13.31 -5.93 -4.53
CA LYS A 169 14.39 -6.65 -5.23
C LYS A 169 14.21 -8.16 -5.16
N GLN A 170 14.05 -8.71 -3.96
CA GLN A 170 13.97 -10.16 -3.71
C GLN A 170 12.54 -10.73 -3.74
N HIS A 171 11.53 -9.91 -4.08
CA HIS A 171 10.12 -10.31 -4.07
C HIS A 171 9.61 -10.78 -2.69
N LYS A 172 10.27 -10.39 -1.59
CA LYS A 172 9.85 -10.73 -0.24
C LYS A 172 8.63 -9.88 0.15
N ARG A 173 7.51 -10.56 0.45
CA ARG A 173 6.24 -10.04 1.00
C ARG A 173 5.58 -8.86 0.25
N ALA A 174 6.00 -8.57 -0.99
CA ALA A 174 5.31 -7.59 -1.83
C ALA A 174 3.83 -7.95 -2.07
N ALA A 175 3.46 -9.24 -1.95
CA ALA A 175 2.13 -9.76 -2.20
C ALA A 175 1.25 -9.99 -0.96
N VAL A 176 1.81 -9.93 0.26
CA VAL A 176 1.11 -10.35 1.50
C VAL A 176 0.23 -9.24 2.08
N LEU A 177 0.29 -8.04 1.52
CA LEU A 177 -0.26 -6.83 2.14
C LEU A 177 -1.79 -6.75 2.28
N LEU A 178 -2.55 -7.74 1.79
CA LEU A 178 -4.01 -7.68 1.70
C LEU A 178 -4.73 -9.02 1.93
N ALA A 179 -4.03 -10.04 2.42
CA ALA A 179 -4.54 -11.42 2.47
C ALA A 179 -4.61 -12.03 3.89
N SER A 180 -4.54 -11.21 4.93
CA SER A 180 -4.62 -11.66 6.32
C SER A 180 -5.56 -10.78 7.12
#